data_AF-A0A4P6F439-F1
#
_entry.id   AF-A0A4P6F439-F1
#
_cell.length_a   1.000
_cell.length_b   1.000
_cell.length_c   1.000
_cell.angle_alpha   90.00
_cell.angle_beta   90.00
_cell.angle_gamma   90.00
#
_symmetry.space_group_name_H-M   'P 1'
#
loop_
_entity.id
_entity.type
_entity.pdbx_description
1 polymer ?
#
loop_
_entity_poly.entity_id
_entity_poly.type
_entity_poly.pdbx_seq_one_letter_code
_entity_poly.pdbx_strand_id
1 'polypeptide(L)'
;MAAIGARYQRALDAKPSKGEYTQKGIDALTDSVCDVPDLLAVIQRVRDLAAEWERDAVVLSKEDNLSYANCTALDARALREALGVDS
;
A
#
# COMPACT_ATOMS: atom_id res chain seq x y z
N MET A 1 11.86 3.36 13.47
CA MET A 1 10.73 2.57 14.00
C MET A 1 10.97 1.98 15.38
N ALA A 2 12.07 1.25 15.62
CA ALA A 2 12.35 0.67 16.94
C ALA A 2 12.34 1.69 18.11
N ALA A 3 12.88 2.89 17.89
CA ALA A 3 12.86 3.97 18.90
C ALA A 3 11.44 4.49 19.23
N ILE A 4 10.57 4.63 18.22
CA ILE A 4 9.16 5.01 18.38
C ILE A 4 8.41 3.92 19.15
N GLY A 5 8.63 2.65 18.79
CA GLY A 5 8.05 1.51 19.49
C GLY A 5 8.46 1.46 20.97
N ALA A 6 9.74 1.71 21.27
CA ALA A 6 10.23 1.77 22.65
C ALA A 6 9.60 2.93 23.44
N ARG A 7 9.48 4.12 22.84
CA ARG A 7 8.78 5.26 23.47
C ARG A 7 7.32 4.94 23.76
N TYR A 8 6.60 4.40 22.78
CA TYR A 8 5.21 4.01 22.93
C TYR A 8 5.03 2.92 24.00
N GLN A 9 5.93 1.94 24.06
CA GLN A 9 5.89 0.90 25.09
C GLN A 9 6.06 1.49 26.50
N ARG A 10 7.00 2.44 26.69
CA ARG A 10 7.15 3.16 27.98
C ARG A 10 5.86 3.88 28.37
N ALA A 11 5.15 4.48 27.40
CA ALA A 11 3.87 5.14 27.65
C ALA A 11 2.77 4.14 28.03
N LEU A 12 2.72 2.97 27.39
CA LEU A 12 1.79 1.89 27.75
C LEU A 12 2.03 1.36 29.17
N ASP A 13 3.29 1.29 29.58
CA ASP A 13 3.68 0.84 30.92
C ASP A 13 3.46 1.91 31.98
N ALA A 14 3.44 3.19 31.59
CA ALA A 14 3.11 4.33 32.44
C ALA A 14 1.60 4.56 32.65
N LYS A 15 0.72 3.73 32.05
CA LYS A 15 -0.72 3.89 32.20
C LYS A 15 -1.15 3.76 33.67
N PRO A 16 -2.08 4.61 34.15
CA PRO A 16 -2.56 4.55 35.54
C PRO A 16 -3.20 3.22 35.95
N SER A 17 -3.70 2.46 34.98
CA SER A 17 -4.23 1.11 35.23
C SER A 17 -3.13 0.08 35.58
N LYS A 18 -1.85 0.44 35.50
CA LYS A 18 -0.69 -0.43 35.77
C LYS A 18 0.11 -0.02 37.02
N GLY A 19 -0.27 1.06 37.71
CA GLY A 19 0.45 1.54 38.89
C GLY A 19 0.08 2.96 39.27
N GLU A 20 0.83 3.52 40.22
CA GLU A 20 0.62 4.88 40.71
C GLU A 20 0.97 5.95 39.66
N TYR A 21 0.33 7.11 39.78
CA TYR A 21 0.66 8.29 39.00
C TYR A 21 2.02 8.84 39.45
N THR A 22 2.99 8.82 38.56
CA THR A 22 4.32 9.38 38.79
C THR A 22 4.65 10.42 37.74
N GLN A 23 5.48 11.41 38.07
CA GLN A 23 5.92 12.42 37.10
C GLN A 23 6.57 11.78 35.88
N LYS A 24 7.43 10.77 36.09
CA LYS A 24 8.06 9.98 35.01
C LYS A 24 7.03 9.31 34.10
N GLY A 25 5.91 8.84 34.66
CA GLY A 25 4.84 8.23 33.87
C GLY A 25 4.09 9.27 33.03
N ILE A 26 3.82 10.44 33.60
CA ILE A 26 3.21 11.58 32.88
C ILE A 26 4.12 12.02 31.72
N ASP A 27 5.42 12.13 31.97
CA ASP A 27 6.41 12.50 30.96
C ASP A 27 6.45 11.45 29.84
N ALA A 28 6.41 10.15 30.16
CA ALA A 28 6.39 9.08 29.16
C ALA A 28 5.12 9.09 28.30
N LEU A 29 3.95 9.35 28.90
CA LEU A 29 2.69 9.50 28.17
C LEU A 29 2.73 10.72 27.23
N THR A 30 3.29 11.83 27.70
CA THR A 30 3.40 13.07 26.92
C THR A 30 4.41 12.93 25.78
N ASP A 31 5.54 12.27 26.01
CA ASP A 31 6.58 12.01 25.00
C ASP A 31 6.05 11.13 23.85
N SER A 32 5.06 10.27 24.11
CA SER A 32 4.54 9.33 23.11
C SER A 32 3.79 9.98 21.94
N VAL A 33 3.23 11.18 22.13
CA VAL A 33 2.48 11.87 21.08
C VAL A 33 3.38 12.62 20.09
N CYS A 34 4.65 12.85 20.44
CA CYS A 34 5.63 13.52 19.58
C CYS A 34 5.88 12.76 18.27
N ASP A 35 5.66 11.44 18.25
CA ASP A 35 5.91 10.57 17.10
C ASP A 35 4.73 10.50 16.11
N VAL A 36 3.56 11.08 16.44
CA VAL A 36 2.35 11.00 15.60
C VAL A 36 2.55 11.58 14.20
N PRO A 37 3.18 12.76 14.00
CA PRO A 37 3.43 13.29 12.66
C PRO A 37 4.26 12.35 11.77
N ASP A 38 5.31 11.75 12.34
CA ASP A 38 6.17 10.81 11.62
C ASP A 38 5.42 9.53 11.24
N LEU A 39 4.58 9.01 12.15
CA LEU A 39 3.74 7.85 11.87
C LEU A 39 2.72 8.13 10.76
N LEU A 40 2.09 9.31 10.76
CA LEU A 40 1.17 9.72 9.70
C LEU A 40 1.88 9.84 8.34
N ALA A 41 3.09 10.40 8.31
CA ALA A 41 3.88 10.49 7.08
C ALA A 41 4.19 9.10 6.51
N VAL A 42 4.50 8.13 7.37
CA VAL A 42 4.76 6.74 6.95
C VAL A 42 3.49 6.06 6.44
N ILE A 43 2.35 6.25 7.11
CA ILE A 43 1.06 5.72 6.63
C ILE A 43 0.72 6.28 5.25
N GLN A 44 0.92 7.59 5.04
CA GLN A 44 0.67 8.20 3.74
C GLN A 44 1.57 7.61 2.66
N ARG A 45 2.88 7.47 2.93
CA ARG A 45 3.81 6.85 1.99
C ARG A 45 3.43 5.42 1.62
N VAL A 46 2.97 4.62 2.58
CA VAL A 46 2.51 3.25 2.32
C VAL A 46 1.26 3.26 1.44
N ARG A 47 0.33 4.19 1.66
CA ARG A 47 -0.86 4.35 0.79
C ARG A 47 -0.48 4.74 -0.63
N ASP A 48 0.47 5.65 -0.78
CA ASP A 48 0.93 6.09 -2.10
C ASP A 48 1.57 4.93 -2.88
N LEU A 49 2.42 4.13 -2.21
CA LEU A 49 3.01 2.92 -2.78
C LEU A 49 1.95 1.87 -3.15
N ALA A 50 0.94 1.65 -2.31
CA ALA A 50 -0.14 0.73 -2.62
C ALA A 50 -0.94 1.19 -3.86
N ALA A 51 -1.19 2.49 -3.99
CA ALA A 51 -1.85 3.07 -5.15
C ALA A 51 -0.98 2.97 -6.41
N GLU A 52 0.34 3.07 -6.30
CA GLU A 52 1.27 2.81 -7.41
C GLU A 52 1.18 1.36 -7.88
N TRP A 53 1.25 0.39 -6.95
CA TRP A 53 1.14 -1.03 -7.30
C TRP A 53 -0.20 -1.39 -7.94
N GLU A 54 -1.29 -0.77 -7.48
CA GLU A 54 -2.61 -0.96 -8.09
C GLU A 54 -2.65 -0.41 -9.53
N ARG A 55 -2.03 0.75 -9.78
CA ARG A 55 -1.91 1.28 -11.15
C ARG A 55 -1.10 0.37 -12.06
N ASP A 56 0.05 -0.12 -11.57
CA ASP A 56 0.91 -1.00 -12.36
C ASP A 56 0.23 -2.33 -12.68
N ALA A 57 -0.52 -2.89 -11.72
CA ALA A 57 -1.33 -4.10 -11.93
C ALA A 57 -2.42 -3.88 -13.01
N VAL A 58 -3.05 -2.71 -13.03
CA VAL A 58 -4.03 -2.36 -14.08
C VAL A 58 -3.37 -2.25 -15.45
N VAL A 59 -2.18 -1.67 -15.55
CA VAL A 59 -1.44 -1.56 -16.83
C VAL A 59 -1.12 -2.95 -17.39
N LEU A 60 -0.57 -3.84 -16.56
CA LEU A 60 -0.26 -5.22 -16.97
C LEU A 60 -1.52 -5.97 -17.46
N SER A 61 -2.64 -5.83 -16.75
CA SER A 61 -3.90 -6.45 -17.16
C SER A 61 -4.46 -5.91 -18.49
N LYS A 62 -4.16 -4.65 -18.83
CA LYS A 62 -4.56 -4.05 -20.12
C LYS A 62 -3.66 -4.54 -21.24
N GLU A 63 -2.36 -4.68 -21.01
CA GLU A 63 -1.42 -5.21 -22.00
C GLU A 63 -1.75 -6.67 -22.34
N ASP A 64 -2.08 -7.48 -21.35
CA ASP A 64 -2.52 -8.86 -21.58
C ASP A 64 -3.83 -8.90 -22.39
N ASN A 65 -4.82 -8.07 -22.04
CA ASN A 65 -6.07 -7.98 -22.80
C ASN A 65 -5.86 -7.48 -24.24
N LEU A 66 -4.93 -6.54 -24.46
CA LEU A 66 -4.57 -6.08 -25.80
C LEU A 66 -3.86 -7.18 -26.61
N SER A 67 -3.00 -7.97 -25.96
CA SER A 67 -2.31 -9.10 -26.56
C SER A 67 -3.29 -10.18 -27.03
N TYR A 68 -4.24 -10.57 -26.17
CA TYR A 68 -5.29 -11.53 -26.52
C TYR A 68 -6.22 -11.02 -27.63
N ALA A 69 -6.62 -9.74 -27.59
CA ALA A 69 -7.43 -9.12 -28.65
C ALA A 69 -6.68 -9.06 -30.00
N ASN A 70 -5.38 -8.78 -30.00
CA ASN A 70 -4.57 -8.75 -31.22
C ASN A 70 -4.34 -10.15 -31.80
N CYS A 71 -4.10 -11.15 -30.95
CA CYS A 71 -3.91 -12.54 -31.39
C CYS A 71 -5.19 -13.08 -32.07
N THR A 72 -6.35 -12.85 -31.45
CA THR A 72 -7.65 -13.26 -32.03
C THR A 72 -8.00 -12.50 -33.31
N ALA A 73 -7.65 -11.21 -33.42
CA ALA A 73 -7.85 -10.45 -34.64
C ALA A 73 -6.95 -10.94 -35.79
N LEU A 74 -5.70 -11.33 -35.50
CA LEU A 74 -4.79 -11.93 -36.47
C LEU A 74 -5.31 -13.29 -36.97
N ASP A 75 -5.77 -14.15 -36.07
CA ASP A 75 -6.37 -15.44 -36.43
C ASP A 75 -7.66 -15.27 -37.25
N ALA A 76 -8.52 -14.32 -36.86
CA ALA A 76 -9.75 -14.03 -37.61
C ALA A 76 -9.47 -13.49 -39.02
N ARG A 77 -8.40 -12.69 -39.19
CA ARG A 77 -7.96 -12.20 -40.49
C ARG A 77 -7.40 -13.34 -41.35
N ALA A 78 -6.52 -14.18 -40.79
CA ALA A 78 -5.96 -15.33 -41.48
C ALA A 78 -7.06 -16.31 -41.93
N LEU A 79 -8.11 -16.51 -41.13
CA LEU A 79 -9.27 -17.32 -41.48
C LEU A 79 -10.08 -16.72 -42.63
N ARG A 80 -10.32 -15.40 -42.62
CA ARG A 80 -11.05 -14.69 -43.70
C ARG A 80 -10.31 -14.75 -45.03
N GLU A 81 -8.99 -14.61 -44.99
CA GLU A 81 -8.12 -14.73 -46.16
C GLU A 81 -8.11 -16.16 -46.71
N ALA A 82 -8.02 -17.17 -45.83
CA ALA A 82 -8.13 -18.58 -46.22
C ALA A 82 -9.50 -18.97 -46.80
N LEU A 83 -10.56 -18.27 -46.38
CA LEU A 83 -11.92 -18.44 -46.90
C LEU A 83 -12.22 -17.57 -48.13
N GLY A 84 -11.26 -16.75 -48.60
CA GLY A 84 -11.41 -15.91 -49.79
C GLY A 84 -12.46 -14.80 -49.64
N VAL A 85 -12.79 -14.41 -48.41
CA VAL A 85 -13.88 -13.43 -48.13
C VAL A 85 -13.46 -12.00 -48.49
N ASP A 86 -12.16 -11.73 -48.60
CA ASP A 86 -11.60 -10.39 -48.87
C ASP A 86 -10.97 -10.25 -50.28
N SER A 87 -11.33 -11.12 -51.25
CA SER A 87 -10.91 -11.03 -52.67
C SER A 87 -11.92 -10.33 -53.57
#